data_AF-A0A835QNV6-F1
#
_entry.id   AF-A0A835QNV6-F1
#
_cell.length_a   1.000
_cell.length_b   1.000
_cell.length_c   1.000
_cell.angle_alpha   90.00
_cell.angle_beta   90.00
_cell.angle_gamma   90.00
#
_symmetry.space_group_name_H-M   'P 1'
#
loop_
_entity.id
_entity.type
_entity.pdbx_description
1 polymer ?
#
loop_
_entity_poly.entity_id
_entity_poly.type
_entity_poly.pdbx_seq_one_letter_code
_entity_poly.pdbx_strand_id
1 'polypeptide(L)'
;MAADDEVALAGCYPIPISPPYPALSKEVEVRRAISAAARSEKYALSSSMDVDIIFEDEWLVVVNKPTGIYCETLLSSFSSFLGASTVPANLHLANRLDRDTNGLMVITKANHIAAKLVRAFSDRKVKKTYLAFCIGHAPPWEKIKVTSGHGRSKFGAWRVYSASDIGRVLPGGSIVKSMVTSFEILSINRQGKFRAPNEQIMEDLPSVVVQGRNPGGVWKAMIQMKY
;
A
#
# COMPACT_ATOMS: atom_id res chain seq x y z
N MET A 1 13.67 -24.66 -27.68
CA MET A 1 14.82 -24.40 -26.81
C MET A 1 14.47 -23.42 -25.66
N ALA A 2 13.26 -23.54 -25.08
CA ALA A 2 12.76 -22.66 -24.02
C ALA A 2 12.18 -23.44 -22.81
N ALA A 3 12.26 -24.76 -22.85
CA ALA A 3 11.74 -25.64 -21.79
C ALA A 3 12.82 -26.02 -20.77
N ASP A 4 14.10 -25.96 -21.14
CA ASP A 4 15.21 -26.42 -20.27
C ASP A 4 15.64 -25.38 -19.21
N ASP A 5 15.34 -24.09 -19.42
CA ASP A 5 15.61 -23.03 -18.42
C ASP A 5 14.56 -22.95 -17.30
N GLU A 6 13.39 -23.57 -17.47
CA GLU A 6 12.29 -23.51 -16.49
C GLU A 6 12.53 -24.49 -15.32
N VAL A 7 13.29 -25.55 -15.55
CA VAL A 7 13.55 -26.61 -14.57
C VAL A 7 14.77 -26.29 -13.67
N ALA A 8 15.74 -25.51 -14.14
CA ALA A 8 16.98 -25.23 -13.40
C ALA A 8 16.84 -24.18 -12.27
N LEU A 9 15.81 -23.31 -12.31
CA LEU A 9 15.63 -22.22 -11.34
C LEU A 9 14.53 -22.47 -10.30
N ALA A 10 13.79 -23.57 -10.42
CA ALA A 10 12.63 -23.87 -9.58
C ALA A 10 12.96 -24.13 -8.09
N GLY A 11 14.24 -24.39 -7.75
CA GLY A 11 14.68 -24.67 -6.38
C GLY A 11 15.25 -23.48 -5.58
N CYS A 12 15.66 -22.39 -6.24
CA CYS A 12 16.44 -21.34 -5.56
C CYS A 12 15.61 -20.21 -4.97
N TYR A 13 14.46 -19.88 -5.57
CA TYR A 13 13.67 -18.70 -5.20
C TYR A 13 12.36 -19.07 -4.49
N PRO A 14 11.93 -18.27 -3.49
CA PRO A 14 10.64 -18.49 -2.85
C PRO A 14 9.51 -18.22 -3.83
N ILE A 15 8.44 -19.02 -3.74
CA ILE A 15 7.26 -18.91 -4.61
C ILE A 15 6.21 -18.02 -3.93
N PRO A 16 5.68 -16.99 -4.61
CA PRO A 16 4.59 -16.19 -4.08
C PRO A 16 3.36 -17.01 -3.69
N ILE A 17 2.77 -16.68 -2.54
CA ILE A 17 1.51 -17.28 -2.09
C ILE A 17 0.33 -16.74 -2.92
N SER A 18 0.37 -15.46 -3.27
CA SER A 18 -0.66 -14.83 -4.10
C SER A 18 -0.80 -15.56 -5.46
N PRO A 19 -2.02 -15.75 -5.98
CA PRO A 19 -2.22 -16.31 -7.31
C PRO A 19 -1.53 -15.44 -8.40
N PRO A 20 -1.14 -16.04 -9.54
CA PRO A 20 -0.80 -15.25 -10.70
C PRO A 20 -1.98 -14.36 -11.08
N TYR A 21 -1.70 -13.21 -11.69
CA TYR A 21 -2.78 -12.36 -12.16
C TYR A 21 -3.53 -13.06 -13.30
N PRO A 22 -4.88 -13.00 -13.34
CA PRO A 22 -5.65 -13.41 -14.49
C PRO A 22 -5.14 -12.76 -15.79
N ALA A 23 -5.29 -13.42 -16.93
CA ALA A 23 -4.85 -12.89 -18.23
C ALA A 23 -5.43 -11.49 -18.53
N LEU A 24 -6.71 -11.30 -18.22
CA LEU A 24 -7.42 -10.02 -18.35
C LEU A 24 -6.85 -8.89 -17.50
N SER A 25 -6.11 -9.19 -16.42
CA SER A 25 -5.58 -8.14 -15.53
C SER A 25 -4.60 -7.20 -16.22
N LYS A 26 -3.90 -7.66 -17.26
CA LYS A 26 -2.98 -6.79 -18.01
C LYS A 26 -3.73 -5.68 -18.73
N GLU A 27 -4.79 -6.03 -19.45
CA GLU A 27 -5.62 -5.05 -20.17
C GLU A 27 -6.36 -4.12 -19.19
N VAL A 28 -6.92 -4.69 -18.12
CA VAL A 28 -7.59 -3.90 -17.08
C VAL A 28 -6.62 -2.90 -16.45
N GLU A 29 -5.40 -3.30 -16.11
CA GLU A 29 -4.43 -2.38 -15.50
C GLU A 29 -3.96 -1.30 -16.48
N VAL A 30 -3.78 -1.64 -17.77
CA VAL A 30 -3.48 -0.64 -18.81
C VAL A 30 -4.58 0.40 -18.89
N ARG A 31 -5.86 -0.01 -18.95
CA ARG A 31 -7.00 0.93 -18.99
C ARG A 31 -7.06 1.81 -17.74
N ARG A 32 -6.82 1.24 -16.56
CA ARG A 32 -6.78 2.00 -15.30
C ARG A 32 -5.61 2.99 -15.29
N ALA A 33 -4.43 2.60 -15.77
CA ALA A 33 -3.26 3.47 -15.86
C ALA A 33 -3.50 4.67 -16.80
N ILE A 34 -4.11 4.44 -17.97
CA ILE A 34 -4.49 5.52 -18.91
C ILE A 34 -5.48 6.48 -18.24
N SER A 35 -6.52 5.94 -17.60
CA SER A 35 -7.54 6.74 -16.91
C SER A 35 -6.94 7.59 -15.78
N ALA A 36 -6.01 7.04 -15.02
CA ALA A 36 -5.33 7.76 -13.96
C ALA A 36 -4.32 8.79 -14.47
N ALA A 37 -3.65 8.54 -15.58
CA ALA A 37 -2.80 9.53 -16.23
C ALA A 37 -3.62 10.76 -16.65
N ALA A 38 -4.76 10.55 -17.33
CA ALA A 38 -5.66 11.63 -17.72
C ALA A 38 -6.23 12.39 -16.51
N ARG A 39 -6.61 11.69 -15.44
CA ARG A 39 -7.05 12.32 -14.18
C ARG A 39 -5.95 13.14 -13.52
N SER A 40 -4.72 12.63 -13.52
CA SER A 40 -3.57 13.30 -12.93
C SER A 40 -3.20 14.55 -13.71
N GLU A 41 -3.23 14.50 -15.05
CA GLU A 41 -3.04 15.68 -15.90
C GLU A 41 -4.10 16.74 -15.65
N LYS A 42 -5.38 16.34 -15.63
CA LYS A 42 -6.49 17.26 -15.30
C LYS A 42 -6.30 17.89 -13.92
N TYR A 43 -5.85 17.11 -12.93
CA TYR A 43 -5.61 17.60 -11.57
C TYR A 43 -4.40 18.54 -11.46
N ALA A 44 -3.37 18.33 -12.29
CA ALA A 44 -2.24 19.25 -12.36
C ALA A 44 -2.63 20.60 -13.01
N LEU A 45 -3.63 20.60 -13.88
CA LEU A 45 -4.14 21.79 -14.56
C LEU A 45 -5.22 22.54 -13.76
N SER A 46 -5.97 21.86 -12.90
CA SER A 46 -6.86 22.55 -11.96
C SER A 46 -6.03 23.46 -11.07
N SER A 47 -6.50 24.69 -10.86
CA SER A 47 -5.81 25.66 -10.01
C SER A 47 -5.53 25.04 -8.64
N SER A 48 -4.42 25.45 -8.05
CA SER A 48 -3.88 24.97 -6.77
C SER A 48 -4.82 25.07 -5.55
N MET A 49 -6.02 25.65 -5.72
CA MET A 49 -7.08 25.71 -4.71
C MET A 49 -7.76 24.37 -4.43
N ASP A 50 -7.50 23.31 -5.21
CA ASP A 50 -8.13 21.98 -5.05
C ASP A 50 -7.26 20.97 -4.25
N VAL A 51 -6.17 21.41 -3.62
CA VAL A 51 -5.40 20.53 -2.73
C VAL A 51 -6.11 20.46 -1.37
N ASP A 52 -6.67 19.29 -1.05
CA ASP A 52 -7.32 19.03 0.23
C ASP A 52 -6.27 18.87 1.34
N ILE A 53 -5.88 20.00 1.96
CA ILE A 53 -4.91 20.08 3.05
C ILE A 53 -5.62 19.79 4.38
N ILE A 54 -5.21 18.72 5.04
CA ILE A 54 -5.74 18.28 6.34
C ILE A 54 -4.95 18.88 7.49
N PHE A 55 -3.64 19.07 7.29
CA PHE A 55 -2.74 19.63 8.29
C PHE A 55 -1.54 20.28 7.61
N GLU A 56 -1.06 21.39 8.16
CA GLU A 56 0.13 22.07 7.67
C GLU A 56 0.87 22.75 8.82
N ASP A 57 2.19 22.58 8.87
CA ASP A 57 3.08 23.33 9.75
C ASP A 57 4.34 23.81 8.99
N GLU A 58 5.34 24.30 9.71
CA GLU A 58 6.63 24.75 9.15
C GLU A 58 7.38 23.63 8.40
N TRP A 59 7.20 22.38 8.81
CA TRP A 59 8.04 21.25 8.42
C TRP A 59 7.39 20.30 7.43
N LEU A 60 6.06 20.18 7.43
CA LEU A 60 5.32 19.25 6.61
C LEU A 60 3.91 19.74 6.28
N VAL A 61 3.30 19.08 5.31
CA VAL A 61 1.89 19.17 4.98
C VAL A 61 1.31 17.77 4.84
N VAL A 62 0.09 17.58 5.32
CA VAL A 62 -0.70 16.37 5.16
C VAL A 62 -1.86 16.70 4.24
N VAL A 63 -1.93 15.97 3.14
CA VAL A 63 -2.97 16.13 2.12
C VAL A 63 -3.81 14.88 2.04
N ASN A 64 -5.10 15.02 1.74
CA ASN A 64 -5.97 13.91 1.43
C ASN A 64 -5.87 13.60 -0.07
N LYS A 65 -5.10 12.56 -0.42
CA LYS A 65 -4.90 12.15 -1.80
C LYS A 65 -6.21 11.60 -2.38
N PRO A 66 -6.69 12.11 -3.52
CA PRO A 66 -7.83 11.52 -4.21
C PRO A 66 -7.48 10.17 -4.87
N THR A 67 -8.52 9.38 -5.13
CA THR A 67 -8.42 8.09 -5.86
C THR A 67 -8.10 8.32 -7.33
N GLY A 68 -7.19 7.52 -7.89
CA GLY A 68 -6.86 7.53 -9.31
C GLY A 68 -5.88 8.63 -9.72
N ILE A 69 -5.20 9.25 -8.74
CA ILE A 69 -4.15 10.24 -8.95
C ILE A 69 -2.83 9.71 -8.40
N TYR A 70 -1.76 9.91 -9.16
CA TYR A 70 -0.40 9.55 -8.74
C TYR A 70 0.09 10.49 -7.64
N CYS A 71 0.89 9.96 -6.70
CA CYS A 71 1.44 10.76 -5.60
C CYS A 71 2.33 11.91 -6.11
N GLU A 72 3.06 11.66 -7.20
CA GLU A 72 3.97 12.62 -7.82
C GLU A 72 3.22 13.85 -8.34
N THR A 73 2.01 13.64 -8.88
CA THR A 73 1.16 14.73 -9.36
C THR A 73 0.78 15.67 -8.23
N LEU A 74 0.43 15.14 -7.04
CA LEU A 74 0.13 15.97 -5.88
C LEU A 74 1.37 16.75 -5.41
N LEU A 75 2.54 16.11 -5.39
CA LEU A 75 3.79 16.78 -5.04
C LEU A 75 4.08 17.95 -5.99
N SER A 76 3.92 17.75 -7.31
CA SER A 76 4.11 18.81 -8.30
C SER A 76 3.04 19.89 -8.23
N SER A 77 1.76 19.54 -8.01
CA SER A 77 0.70 20.54 -7.86
C SER A 77 0.91 21.42 -6.63
N PHE A 78 1.33 20.82 -5.51
CA PHE A 78 1.64 21.57 -4.29
C PHE A 78 2.90 22.45 -4.45
N SER A 79 3.91 21.97 -5.17
CA SER A 79 5.05 22.81 -5.58
C SER A 79 4.60 24.06 -6.32
N SER A 80 3.76 23.89 -7.35
CA SER A 80 3.23 25.00 -8.15
C SER A 80 2.38 25.96 -7.31
N PHE A 81 1.61 25.44 -6.33
CA PHE A 81 0.86 26.26 -5.38
C PHE A 81 1.75 27.21 -4.58
N LEU A 82 2.92 26.72 -4.12
CA LEU A 82 3.89 27.53 -3.39
C LEU A 82 4.66 28.52 -4.28
N GLY A 83 4.29 28.68 -5.56
CA GLY A 83 4.97 29.56 -6.50
C GLY A 83 6.27 28.99 -7.06
N ALA A 84 6.55 27.70 -6.83
CA ALA A 84 7.71 27.02 -7.39
C ALA A 84 7.32 26.29 -8.68
N SER A 85 7.82 26.76 -9.82
CA SER A 85 7.60 26.17 -11.16
C SER A 85 8.21 24.76 -11.32
N THR A 86 9.04 24.34 -10.36
CA THR A 86 9.65 23.02 -10.25
C THR A 86 9.56 22.58 -8.80
N VAL A 87 9.37 21.26 -8.54
CA VAL A 87 9.34 20.71 -7.17
C VAL A 87 10.53 21.26 -6.39
N PRO A 88 10.33 22.07 -5.33
CA PRO A 88 11.43 22.62 -4.56
C PRO A 88 12.36 21.48 -4.15
N ALA A 89 13.67 21.72 -4.18
CA ALA A 89 14.68 20.75 -3.75
C ALA A 89 14.43 20.20 -2.32
N ASN A 90 13.52 20.82 -1.57
CA ASN A 90 13.18 20.50 -0.19
C ASN A 90 11.83 19.78 -0.02
N LEU A 91 11.01 19.63 -1.06
CA LEU A 91 9.75 18.87 -0.96
C LEU A 91 9.98 17.37 -1.19
N HIS A 92 9.54 16.53 -0.26
CA HIS A 92 9.66 15.07 -0.38
C HIS A 92 8.39 14.36 0.08
N LEU A 93 8.05 13.27 -0.62
CA LEU A 93 7.01 12.35 -0.19
C LEU A 93 7.54 11.51 0.98
N ALA A 94 6.99 11.71 2.17
CA ALA A 94 7.34 10.88 3.34
C ALA A 94 6.72 9.49 3.25
N ASN A 95 5.57 9.37 2.60
CA ASN A 95 4.92 8.11 2.24
C ASN A 95 4.32 8.20 0.83
N ARG A 96 3.98 7.03 0.28
CA ARG A 96 3.22 6.91 -0.97
C ARG A 96 1.98 6.05 -0.71
N LEU A 97 0.92 6.35 -1.42
CA LEU A 97 -0.29 5.54 -1.52
C LEU A 97 -0.40 5.00 -2.94
N ASP A 98 -1.00 3.84 -3.10
CA ASP A 98 -1.25 3.31 -4.43
C ASP A 98 -2.15 4.27 -5.24
N ARG A 99 -2.04 4.21 -6.56
CA ARG A 99 -2.78 5.04 -7.51
C ARG A 99 -4.27 5.15 -7.16
N ASP A 100 -4.90 4.01 -6.87
CA ASP A 100 -6.33 3.92 -6.59
C ASP A 100 -6.67 3.89 -5.09
N THR A 101 -5.71 4.18 -4.21
CA THR A 101 -5.94 4.38 -2.78
C THR A 101 -6.10 5.88 -2.51
N ASN A 102 -7.15 6.29 -1.78
CA ASN A 102 -7.28 7.64 -1.26
C ASN A 102 -6.82 7.74 0.19
N GLY A 103 -6.69 8.97 0.69
CA GLY A 103 -6.42 9.25 2.10
C GLY A 103 -5.12 9.99 2.34
N LEU A 104 -4.65 9.96 3.59
CA LEU A 104 -3.59 10.84 4.07
C LEU A 104 -2.22 10.53 3.45
N MET A 105 -1.65 11.53 2.79
CA MET A 105 -0.29 11.55 2.27
C MET A 105 0.48 12.70 2.91
N VAL A 106 1.71 12.44 3.32
CA VAL A 106 2.57 13.39 4.03
C VAL A 106 3.67 13.85 3.09
N ILE A 107 3.77 15.16 2.91
CA ILE A 107 4.82 15.84 2.14
C ILE A 107 5.65 16.65 3.12
N THR A 108 6.96 16.45 3.16
CA THR A 108 7.86 17.27 3.97
C THR A 108 8.31 18.50 3.21
N LYS A 109 8.54 19.60 3.91
CA LYS A 109 9.08 20.87 3.40
C LYS A 109 10.59 21.03 3.62
N ALA A 110 11.24 20.06 4.29
CA ALA A 110 12.66 20.10 4.61
C ALA A 110 13.33 18.72 4.54
N ASN A 111 14.53 18.66 3.94
CA ASN A 111 15.30 17.42 3.73
C ASN A 111 15.61 16.65 5.02
N HIS A 112 15.99 17.37 6.08
CA HIS A 112 16.31 16.75 7.37
C HIS A 112 15.07 16.15 8.06
N ILE A 113 13.88 16.66 7.76
CA ILE A 113 12.60 16.09 8.23
C ILE A 113 12.24 14.85 7.41
N ALA A 114 12.47 14.86 6.09
CA ALA A 114 12.28 13.69 5.23
C ALA A 114 13.06 12.48 5.76
N ALA A 115 14.34 12.66 6.11
CA ALA A 115 15.16 11.58 6.68
C ALA A 115 14.62 11.06 8.02
N LYS A 116 14.16 11.96 8.91
CA LYS A 116 13.55 11.59 10.19
C LYS A 116 12.26 10.79 10.00
N LEU A 117 11.41 11.19 9.07
CA LEU A 117 10.16 10.47 8.77
C LEU A 117 10.43 9.12 8.11
N VAL A 118 11.34 9.03 7.14
CA VAL A 118 11.75 7.76 6.53
C VAL A 118 12.22 6.78 7.61
N ARG A 119 13.01 7.26 8.57
CA ARG A 119 13.43 6.45 9.72
C ARG A 119 12.24 6.07 10.61
N ALA A 120 11.34 6.99 10.92
CA ALA A 120 10.14 6.69 11.72
C ALA A 120 9.22 5.63 11.07
N PHE A 121 9.05 5.68 9.75
CA PHE A 121 8.34 4.64 9.00
C PHE A 121 9.08 3.30 9.03
N SER A 122 10.40 3.31 8.85
CA SER A 122 11.24 2.11 8.86
C SER A 122 11.27 1.44 10.25
N ASP A 123 11.32 2.25 11.30
CA ASP A 123 11.28 1.83 12.71
C ASP A 123 9.86 1.46 13.19
N ARG A 124 8.85 1.51 12.32
CA ARG A 124 7.43 1.24 12.63
C ARG A 124 6.87 2.11 13.77
N LYS A 125 7.33 3.36 13.88
CA LYS A 125 6.81 4.35 14.84
C LYS A 125 5.56 5.06 14.33
N VAL A 126 5.31 5.01 13.02
CA VAL A 126 4.14 5.60 12.38
C VAL A 126 3.03 4.56 12.27
N LYS A 127 1.90 4.81 12.93
CA LYS A 127 0.69 3.98 12.81
C LYS A 127 -0.14 4.43 11.62
N LYS A 128 -0.54 3.51 10.75
CA LYS A 128 -1.44 3.82 9.62
C LYS A 128 -2.70 2.99 9.71
N THR A 129 -3.85 3.65 9.53
CA THR A 129 -5.16 3.00 9.52
C THR A 129 -5.82 3.19 8.16
N TYR A 130 -6.30 2.10 7.56
CA TYR A 130 -7.02 2.13 6.29
C TYR A 130 -8.40 1.51 6.44
N LEU A 131 -9.40 2.06 5.75
CA LEU A 131 -10.66 1.39 5.53
C LEU A 131 -10.62 0.74 4.14
N ALA A 132 -10.95 -0.54 4.08
CA ALA A 132 -10.96 -1.29 2.83
C ALA A 132 -12.25 -2.07 2.69
N PHE A 133 -12.77 -2.21 1.46
CA PHE A 133 -13.75 -3.23 1.13
C PHE A 133 -13.02 -4.43 0.51
N CYS A 134 -13.24 -5.61 1.06
CA CYS A 134 -12.68 -6.86 0.56
C CYS A 134 -13.76 -7.61 -0.26
N ILE A 135 -13.38 -8.63 -1.06
CA ILE A 135 -14.34 -9.59 -1.70
C ILE A 135 -14.23 -11.14 -1.45
N GLY A 136 -15.30 -11.86 -0.98
CA GLY A 136 -15.46 -13.32 -0.65
C GLY A 136 -16.11 -13.75 0.74
N HIS A 137 -15.67 -14.81 1.45
CA HIS A 137 -16.35 -15.41 2.65
C HIS A 137 -16.37 -14.52 3.92
N ALA A 138 -17.26 -14.82 4.87
CA ALA A 138 -17.28 -14.18 6.18
C ALA A 138 -16.25 -14.84 7.11
N PRO A 139 -15.31 -14.09 7.70
CA PRO A 139 -14.31 -14.68 8.59
C PRO A 139 -14.90 -15.04 9.96
N PRO A 140 -14.33 -16.04 10.64
CA PRO A 140 -14.78 -16.47 11.96
C PRO A 140 -14.22 -15.62 13.11
N TRP A 141 -13.53 -14.51 12.83
CA TRP A 141 -12.86 -13.65 13.80
C TRP A 141 -13.35 -12.20 13.63
N GLU A 142 -13.38 -11.42 14.71
CA GLU A 142 -13.67 -9.97 14.64
C GLU A 142 -12.38 -9.16 14.38
N LYS A 143 -11.28 -9.57 15.01
CA LYS A 143 -9.95 -8.97 14.86
C LYS A 143 -8.90 -10.06 14.68
N ILE A 144 -7.90 -9.78 13.85
CA ILE A 144 -6.80 -10.71 13.59
C ILE A 144 -5.51 -9.94 13.28
N LYS A 145 -4.38 -10.50 13.68
CA LYS A 145 -3.05 -10.04 13.29
C LYS A 145 -2.46 -11.02 12.28
N VAL A 146 -2.10 -10.56 11.09
CA VAL A 146 -1.53 -11.41 10.04
C VAL A 146 -0.06 -11.07 9.85
N THR A 147 0.81 -12.07 9.96
CA THR A 147 2.26 -11.95 9.70
C THR A 147 2.61 -12.68 8.41
N SER A 148 3.27 -12.00 7.48
CA SER A 148 3.66 -12.54 6.18
C SER A 148 4.99 -11.95 5.68
N GLY A 149 5.51 -12.48 4.59
CA GLY A 149 6.58 -11.86 3.82
C GLY A 149 6.03 -11.03 2.66
N HIS A 150 6.73 -9.97 2.25
CA HIS A 150 6.47 -9.32 0.96
C HIS A 150 7.76 -9.07 0.19
N GLY A 151 7.65 -8.91 -1.13
CA GLY A 151 8.78 -8.57 -1.97
C GLY A 151 8.41 -8.46 -3.45
N ARG A 152 9.38 -8.12 -4.29
CA ARG A 152 9.17 -8.05 -5.73
C ARG A 152 9.44 -9.40 -6.39
N SER A 153 8.53 -9.82 -7.25
CA SER A 153 8.71 -11.01 -8.10
C SER A 153 9.72 -10.75 -9.22
N LYS A 154 10.05 -11.79 -10.00
CA LYS A 154 10.92 -11.72 -11.20
C LYS A 154 10.55 -10.60 -12.17
N PHE A 155 9.26 -10.27 -12.27
CA PHE A 155 8.77 -9.22 -13.17
C PHE A 155 8.51 -7.88 -12.46
N GLY A 156 9.10 -7.68 -11.28
CA GLY A 156 9.01 -6.42 -10.51
C GLY A 156 7.70 -6.22 -9.74
N ALA A 157 6.66 -7.02 -10.00
CA ALA A 157 5.39 -6.93 -9.29
C ALA A 157 5.55 -7.30 -7.81
N TRP A 158 4.95 -6.50 -6.91
CA TRP A 158 4.87 -6.81 -5.49
C TRP A 158 4.00 -8.05 -5.25
N ARG A 159 4.49 -8.93 -4.37
CA ARG A 159 3.87 -10.21 -4.03
C ARG A 159 3.97 -10.48 -2.54
N VAL A 160 3.04 -11.30 -2.05
CA VAL A 160 3.05 -11.85 -0.70
C VAL A 160 3.73 -13.23 -0.73
N TYR A 161 4.62 -13.44 0.22
CA TYR A 161 5.39 -14.67 0.45
C TYR A 161 5.09 -15.23 1.83
N SER A 162 5.55 -16.46 2.09
CA SER A 162 5.44 -17.03 3.41
C SER A 162 6.27 -16.22 4.41
N ALA A 163 5.83 -16.20 5.67
CA ALA A 163 6.66 -15.72 6.76
C ALA A 163 7.97 -16.55 6.90
N SER A 164 7.95 -17.83 6.51
CA SER A 164 9.16 -18.67 6.49
C SER A 164 10.17 -18.24 5.41
N ASP A 165 9.73 -17.50 4.39
CA ASP A 165 10.60 -16.98 3.33
C ASP A 165 11.24 -15.63 3.69
N ILE A 166 10.92 -15.03 4.84
CA ILE A 166 11.51 -13.74 5.25
C ILE A 166 13.03 -13.84 5.29
N GLY A 167 13.71 -12.86 4.69
CA GLY A 167 15.16 -12.84 4.54
C GLY A 167 15.69 -13.59 3.32
N ARG A 168 14.88 -14.40 2.62
CA ARG A 168 15.29 -15.03 1.37
C ARG A 168 15.48 -14.00 0.27
N VAL A 169 16.48 -14.24 -0.58
CA VAL A 169 16.74 -13.44 -1.78
C VAL A 169 15.72 -13.78 -2.85
N LEU A 170 15.26 -12.74 -3.54
CA LEU A 170 14.32 -12.78 -4.64
C LEU A 170 15.04 -12.56 -5.97
N PRO A 171 14.41 -12.92 -7.10
CA PRO A 171 14.93 -12.56 -8.41
C PRO A 171 15.20 -11.05 -8.49
N GLY A 172 16.41 -10.66 -8.93
CA GLY A 172 16.85 -9.26 -8.95
C GLY A 172 17.51 -8.77 -7.65
N GLY A 173 17.82 -9.67 -6.70
CA GLY A 173 18.66 -9.37 -5.53
C GLY A 173 17.95 -8.69 -4.36
N SER A 174 16.67 -8.37 -4.49
CA SER A 174 15.86 -7.91 -3.36
C SER A 174 15.62 -9.05 -2.36
N ILE A 175 15.19 -8.72 -1.14
CA ILE A 175 14.88 -9.71 -0.10
C ILE A 175 13.40 -9.69 0.26
N VAL A 176 12.88 -10.83 0.72
CA VAL A 176 11.56 -10.90 1.34
C VAL A 176 11.62 -10.19 2.69
N LYS A 177 10.80 -9.15 2.86
CA LYS A 177 10.71 -8.37 4.10
C LYS A 177 9.51 -8.82 4.93
N SER A 178 9.65 -8.73 6.25
CA SER A 178 8.56 -8.98 7.19
C SER A 178 7.47 -7.93 7.06
N MET A 179 6.21 -8.38 7.06
CA MET A 179 5.01 -7.57 7.04
C MET A 179 4.05 -8.07 8.11
N VAL A 180 3.57 -7.16 8.95
CA VAL A 180 2.51 -7.43 9.91
C VAL A 180 1.36 -6.47 9.61
N THR A 181 0.16 -7.01 9.51
CA THR A 181 -1.05 -6.22 9.29
C THR A 181 -2.14 -6.73 10.20
N SER A 182 -2.73 -5.83 10.98
CA SER A 182 -3.90 -6.17 11.78
C SER A 182 -5.17 -5.75 11.07
N PHE A 183 -6.18 -6.58 11.17
CA PHE A 183 -7.49 -6.43 10.54
C PHE A 183 -8.56 -6.41 11.62
N GLU A 184 -9.52 -5.50 11.49
CA GLU A 184 -10.73 -5.43 12.32
C GLU A 184 -11.95 -5.29 11.42
N ILE A 185 -12.95 -6.15 11.63
CA ILE A 185 -14.18 -6.16 10.84
C ILE A 185 -15.14 -5.12 11.38
N LEU A 186 -15.51 -4.18 10.52
CA LEU A 186 -16.47 -3.14 10.88
C LEU A 186 -17.91 -3.51 10.48
N SER A 187 -18.09 -4.23 9.36
CA SER A 187 -19.39 -4.79 8.97
C SER A 187 -19.24 -5.91 7.93
N ILE A 188 -20.26 -6.79 7.86
CA ILE A 188 -20.38 -7.84 6.85
C ILE A 188 -21.70 -7.63 6.10
N ASN A 189 -21.67 -7.58 4.77
CA ASN A 189 -22.86 -7.35 3.93
C ASN A 189 -23.72 -6.13 4.33
N ARG A 190 -23.08 -5.07 4.89
CA ARG A 190 -23.76 -3.90 5.48
C ARG A 190 -24.71 -4.25 6.63
N GLN A 191 -24.65 -5.46 7.16
CA GLN A 191 -25.33 -5.88 8.37
C GLN A 191 -24.39 -5.63 9.57
N GLY A 192 -24.90 -4.95 10.58
CA GLY A 192 -24.14 -4.53 11.77
C GLY A 192 -24.09 -3.01 11.96
N LYS A 193 -23.81 -2.56 13.19
CA LYS A 193 -23.54 -1.15 13.48
C LYS A 193 -22.12 -0.84 13.06
N PHE A 194 -21.93 0.18 12.21
CA PHE A 194 -20.61 0.74 11.94
C PHE A 194 -20.01 1.21 13.27
N ARG A 195 -19.04 0.46 13.79
CA ARG A 195 -18.31 0.82 15.00
C ARG A 195 -17.22 1.80 14.61
N ALA A 196 -17.03 2.84 15.41
CA ALA A 196 -15.86 3.68 15.26
C ALA A 196 -14.59 2.83 15.47
N PRO A 197 -13.54 3.06 14.66
CA PRO A 197 -12.22 2.46 14.87
C PRO A 197 -11.77 2.53 16.33
N ASN A 198 -11.60 1.40 17.01
CA ASN A 198 -11.07 1.43 18.38
C ASN A 198 -9.54 1.62 18.33
N GLU A 199 -9.00 2.62 19.01
CA GLU A 199 -7.56 2.92 19.04
C GLU A 199 -6.74 2.02 19.98
N GLN A 200 -7.39 1.21 20.82
CA GLN A 200 -6.71 0.35 21.79
C GLN A 200 -5.70 -0.62 21.16
N ILE A 201 -4.64 -0.85 21.94
CA ILE A 201 -3.44 -1.58 21.58
C ILE A 201 -3.79 -3.05 21.30
N MET A 202 -3.41 -3.50 20.11
CA MET A 202 -3.63 -4.85 19.57
C MET A 202 -2.55 -5.83 20.04
N GLU A 203 -2.23 -5.83 21.33
CA GLU A 203 -1.19 -6.72 21.89
C GLU A 203 -1.68 -8.17 21.94
N ASP A 204 -2.94 -8.41 22.33
CA ASP A 204 -3.52 -9.76 22.48
C ASP A 204 -4.50 -10.16 21.35
N LEU A 205 -4.20 -9.79 20.11
CA LEU A 205 -5.01 -10.27 18.98
C LEU A 205 -4.68 -11.72 18.62
N PRO A 206 -5.68 -12.54 18.23
CA PRO A 206 -5.45 -13.78 17.53
C PRO A 206 -4.51 -13.53 16.35
N SER A 207 -3.39 -14.25 16.30
CA SER A 207 -2.36 -14.06 15.27
C SER A 207 -2.30 -15.25 14.32
N VAL A 208 -2.25 -14.97 13.02
CA VAL A 208 -1.98 -15.96 11.98
C VAL A 208 -0.67 -15.62 11.30
N VAL A 209 0.20 -16.62 11.21
CA VAL A 209 1.45 -16.55 10.45
C VAL A 209 1.24 -17.28 9.13
N VAL A 210 1.46 -16.58 8.02
CA VAL A 210 1.22 -17.12 6.69
C VAL A 210 2.35 -18.09 6.31
N GLN A 211 2.12 -19.40 6.46
CA GLN A 211 3.13 -20.44 6.22
C GLN A 211 3.10 -21.04 4.79
N GLY A 212 2.09 -20.76 3.96
CA GLY A 212 1.97 -21.29 2.60
C GLY A 212 0.61 -21.02 1.95
N ARG A 213 0.36 -21.57 0.75
CA ARG A 213 -0.97 -21.55 0.12
C ARG A 213 -1.90 -22.51 0.85
N ASN A 214 -2.91 -21.98 1.52
CA ASN A 214 -4.11 -22.77 1.85
C ASN A 214 -5.09 -22.72 0.66
N PRO A 215 -5.63 -23.86 0.20
CA PRO A 215 -6.61 -23.93 -0.87
C PRO A 215 -7.99 -23.51 -0.35
N GLY A 216 -8.23 -22.22 -0.19
CA GLY A 216 -9.57 -21.77 0.20
C GLY A 216 -9.65 -20.32 0.63
N GLY A 217 -10.32 -19.52 -0.20
CA GLY A 217 -11.08 -18.37 0.29
C GLY A 217 -10.52 -17.00 -0.08
N VAL A 218 -11.32 -16.29 -0.88
CA VAL A 218 -11.29 -14.81 -1.01
C VAL A 218 -12.34 -14.26 0.00
N TRP A 219 -12.38 -12.96 0.43
CA TRP A 219 -13.12 -12.36 1.60
C TRP A 219 -13.98 -11.08 1.39
N LYS A 220 -15.34 -10.96 1.58
CA LYS A 220 -16.16 -9.73 1.27
C LYS A 220 -16.41 -8.98 2.57
N ALA A 221 -15.52 -8.09 2.99
CA ALA A 221 -15.62 -7.43 4.29
C ALA A 221 -15.12 -5.99 4.25
N MET A 222 -15.78 -5.07 4.96
CA MET A 222 -15.15 -3.78 5.23
C MET A 222 -14.17 -3.97 6.39
N ILE A 223 -12.87 -3.84 6.14
CA ILE A 223 -11.82 -4.11 7.11
C ILE A 223 -11.02 -2.85 7.39
N GLN A 224 -10.80 -2.58 8.67
CA GLN A 224 -9.81 -1.63 9.12
C GLN A 224 -8.43 -2.29 9.13
N MET A 225 -7.50 -1.84 8.29
CA MET A 225 -6.11 -2.31 8.32
C MET A 225 -5.25 -1.38 9.16
N LYS A 226 -4.55 -1.91 10.15
CA LYS A 226 -3.54 -1.16 10.93
C LYS A 226 -2.12 -1.66 10.59
N TYR A 227 -1.23 -0.72 10.31
CA TYR A 227 0.21 -0.91 10.10
C TYR A 227 1.02 -0.19 11.17
#